data_AF-A0A6S7B0E1-F1
#
_entry.id   AF-A0A6S7B0E1-F1
#
_cell.length_a   1.000
_cell.length_b   1.000
_cell.length_c   1.000
_cell.angle_alpha   90.00
_cell.angle_beta   90.00
_cell.angle_gamma   90.00
#
_symmetry.space_group_name_H-M   'P 1'
#
loop_
_entity.id
_entity.type
_entity.pdbx_description
1 polymer ?
#
loop_
_entity_poly.entity_id
_entity_poly.type
_entity_poly.pdbx_seq_one_letter_code
_entity_poly.pdbx_strand_id
1 'polypeptide(L)'
;MRRNSAQNVFRADVQARDVYLMIASLGYFYNANQYTLGAFLGEPLMEKAALEHWREVIKDTVLRAVRLQLPANAAVNTATGATAAAASTSSLASVKTSDNESAHERGAA
;
A
#
# COMPACT_ATOMS: atom_id res chain seq x y z
N MET A 1 3.65 10.15 -26.03
CA MET A 1 3.91 11.26 -25.09
C MET A 1 5.23 11.00 -24.35
N ARG A 2 6.32 11.68 -24.71
CA ARG A 2 7.55 11.74 -23.90
C ARG A 2 7.75 13.20 -23.51
N ARG A 3 7.38 13.58 -22.30
CA ARG A 3 7.87 14.78 -21.63
C ARG A 3 7.73 14.61 -20.12
N ASN A 4 8.67 13.87 -19.56
CA ASN A 4 8.99 13.83 -18.14
C ASN A 4 10.49 14.16 -18.00
N SER A 5 10.84 15.38 -18.41
CA SER A 5 12.17 15.93 -18.16
C SER A 5 12.17 16.46 -16.72
N ALA A 6 12.96 15.82 -15.86
CA ALA A 6 13.46 16.26 -14.55
C ALA A 6 12.78 15.79 -13.25
N GLN A 7 11.57 15.22 -13.23
CA GLN A 7 10.99 14.72 -11.96
C GLN A 7 10.35 13.34 -12.13
N ASN A 8 10.89 12.35 -11.43
CA ASN A 8 10.45 10.94 -11.42
C ASN A 8 9.15 10.81 -10.60
N VAL A 9 8.09 11.52 -11.00
CA VAL A 9 6.80 11.65 -10.29
C VAL A 9 5.77 10.66 -10.82
N PHE A 10 5.91 10.24 -12.08
CA PHE A 10 5.01 9.32 -12.76
C PHE A 10 5.69 7.98 -13.01
N ARG A 11 4.89 6.92 -12.89
CA ARG A 11 5.28 5.55 -13.19
C ARG A 11 5.78 5.43 -14.64
N ALA A 12 6.91 4.74 -14.81
CA ALA A 12 7.52 4.55 -16.13
C ALA A 12 6.81 3.48 -16.98
N ASP A 13 6.05 2.59 -16.36
CA ASP A 13 5.35 1.47 -17.00
C ASP A 13 3.96 1.84 -17.52
N VAL A 14 3.46 3.05 -17.22
CA VAL A 14 2.13 3.49 -17.66
C VAL A 14 2.20 4.14 -19.04
N GLN A 15 1.46 3.60 -20.01
CA GLN A 15 1.37 4.17 -21.34
C GLN A 15 0.31 5.26 -21.42
N ALA A 16 0.60 6.34 -22.14
CA ALA A 16 -0.33 7.47 -22.30
C ALA A 16 -1.68 7.06 -22.93
N ARG A 17 -1.69 6.05 -23.80
CA ARG A 17 -2.92 5.49 -24.39
C ARG A 17 -3.83 4.93 -23.30
N ASP A 18 -3.27 4.19 -22.35
CA ASP A 18 -4.04 3.50 -21.33
C ASP A 18 -4.64 4.52 -20.35
N VAL A 19 -3.91 5.59 -20.05
CA VAL A 19 -4.42 6.74 -19.27
C VAL A 19 -5.57 7.45 -20.00
N TYR A 20 -5.42 7.69 -21.31
CA TYR A 20 -6.47 8.31 -22.10
C TYR A 20 -7.75 7.46 -22.11
N LEU A 21 -7.62 6.16 -22.36
CA LEU A 21 -8.75 5.24 -22.37
C LEU A 21 -9.42 5.17 -21.00
N MET A 22 -8.64 5.15 -19.90
CA MET A 22 -9.19 5.19 -18.54
C MET A 22 -10.04 6.45 -18.30
N ILE A 23 -9.54 7.65 -18.66
CA ILE A 23 -10.29 8.90 -18.51
C ILE A 23 -11.57 8.85 -19.35
N ALA A 24 -11.48 8.45 -20.62
CA ALA A 24 -12.61 8.40 -21.53
C ALA A 24 -13.69 7.41 -21.04
N SER A 25 -13.29 6.22 -20.59
CA SER A 25 -14.21 5.21 -20.07
C SER A 25 -14.94 5.68 -18.82
N LEU A 26 -14.26 6.30 -17.86
CA LEU A 26 -14.88 6.81 -16.63
C LEU A 26 -15.93 7.90 -16.93
N GLY A 27 -15.61 8.83 -17.83
CA GLY A 27 -16.55 9.86 -18.26
C GLY A 27 -17.73 9.29 -19.05
N TYR A 28 -17.45 8.41 -20.02
CA TYR A 28 -18.47 7.83 -20.88
C TYR A 28 -19.44 6.94 -20.11
N PHE A 29 -18.95 6.08 -19.23
CA PHE A 29 -19.81 5.21 -18.42
C PHE A 29 -20.79 6.01 -17.56
N TYR A 30 -20.31 7.06 -16.89
CA TYR A 30 -21.16 7.92 -16.06
C TYR A 30 -22.22 8.63 -16.90
N ASN A 31 -21.83 9.20 -18.04
CA ASN A 31 -22.74 9.95 -18.89
C ASN A 31 -23.77 9.06 -19.60
N ALA A 32 -23.34 7.92 -20.16
CA ALA A 32 -24.22 6.99 -20.87
C ALA A 32 -25.25 6.35 -19.96
N ASN A 33 -24.94 6.21 -18.66
CA ASN A 33 -25.81 5.56 -17.67
C ASN A 33 -26.47 6.54 -16.69
N GLN A 34 -26.45 7.84 -16.97
CA GLN A 34 -26.93 8.88 -16.05
C GLN A 34 -28.36 8.65 -15.53
N TYR A 35 -29.27 8.17 -16.39
CA TYR A 35 -30.66 7.89 -16.02
C TYR A 35 -30.78 6.62 -15.19
N THR A 36 -30.11 5.54 -15.60
CA THR A 36 -30.13 4.26 -14.89
C THR A 36 -29.49 4.39 -13.51
N LEU A 37 -28.31 4.99 -13.43
CA LEU A 37 -27.62 5.23 -12.16
C LEU A 37 -28.37 6.24 -11.30
N GLY A 38 -28.97 7.29 -11.88
CA GLY A 38 -29.77 8.24 -11.13
C GLY A 38 -31.03 7.63 -10.52
N ALA A 39 -31.73 6.77 -11.27
CA ALA A 39 -32.85 6.02 -10.74
C ALA A 39 -32.43 5.02 -9.64
N PHE A 40 -31.28 4.37 -9.82
CA PHE A 40 -30.77 3.37 -8.87
C PHE A 40 -30.23 4.00 -7.56
N LEU A 41 -29.52 5.12 -7.66
CA LEU A 41 -28.92 5.83 -6.53
C LEU A 41 -29.89 6.81 -5.84
N GLY A 42 -30.99 7.15 -6.50
CA GLY A 42 -31.98 8.10 -5.98
C GLY A 42 -31.52 9.56 -6.05
N GLU A 43 -30.52 9.87 -6.88
CA GLU A 43 -29.89 11.19 -6.95
C GLU A 43 -29.78 11.68 -8.41
N PRO A 44 -29.87 13.00 -8.67
CA PRO A 44 -29.69 13.55 -10.00
C PRO A 44 -28.20 13.70 -10.34
N LEU A 45 -27.67 12.78 -11.15
CA LEU A 45 -26.24 12.71 -11.50
C LEU A 45 -25.71 13.87 -12.36
N MET A 46 -26.61 14.63 -13.01
CA MET A 46 -26.24 15.76 -13.88
C MET A 46 -26.33 17.12 -13.20
N GLU A 47 -26.65 17.16 -11.91
CA GLU A 47 -26.54 18.40 -11.15
C GLU A 47 -25.09 18.88 -11.07
N LYS A 48 -24.92 20.20 -11.03
CA LYS A 48 -23.59 20.83 -11.01
C LYS A 48 -22.70 20.27 -9.89
N ALA A 49 -23.27 20.05 -8.71
CA ALA A 49 -22.54 19.50 -7.56
C ALA A 49 -22.10 18.04 -7.78
N ALA A 50 -22.97 17.20 -8.36
CA ALA A 50 -22.67 15.80 -8.65
C ALA A 50 -21.57 15.68 -9.72
N LEU A 51 -21.65 16.51 -10.77
CA LEU A 51 -20.63 16.57 -11.82
C LEU A 51 -19.27 17.04 -11.29
N GLU A 52 -19.27 18.06 -10.42
CA GLU A 52 -18.05 18.56 -9.79
C GLU A 52 -17.42 17.49 -8.90
N HIS A 53 -18.22 16.81 -8.09
CA HIS A 53 -17.75 15.69 -7.28
C HIS A 53 -17.19 14.56 -8.16
N TRP A 54 -17.89 14.17 -9.21
CA TRP A 54 -17.44 13.11 -10.11
C TRP A 54 -16.14 13.46 -10.84
N ARG A 55 -15.98 14.74 -11.23
CA ARG A 55 -14.73 15.27 -11.80
C ARG A 55 -13.55 15.10 -10.84
N GLU A 56 -13.76 15.37 -9.56
CA GLU A 56 -12.75 15.17 -8.51
C GLU A 56 -12.42 13.69 -8.32
N VAL A 57 -13.42 12.81 -8.34
CA VAL A 57 -13.23 11.35 -8.28
C VAL A 57 -12.39 10.84 -9.47
N ILE A 58 -12.70 11.27 -10.70
CA ILE A 58 -11.91 10.91 -11.89
C ILE A 58 -10.47 11.38 -11.73
N LYS A 59 -10.28 12.66 -11.36
CA LYS A 59 -8.95 13.26 -11.19
C LYS A 59 -8.11 12.46 -10.20
N ASP A 60 -8.66 12.19 -9.02
CA ASP A 60 -7.96 11.47 -7.96
C ASP A 60 -7.64 10.03 -8.35
N THR A 61 -8.58 9.36 -9.02
CA THR A 61 -8.41 7.98 -9.49
C THR A 61 -7.30 7.89 -10.53
N VAL A 62 -7.32 8.77 -11.53
CA VAL A 62 -6.30 8.82 -12.58
C VAL A 62 -4.94 9.16 -11.98
N LEU A 63 -4.86 10.16 -11.10
CA LEU A 63 -3.61 10.54 -10.46
C LEU A 63 -3.03 9.42 -9.59
N ARG A 64 -3.86 8.70 -8.83
CA ARG A 64 -3.41 7.54 -8.05
C ARG A 64 -2.88 6.41 -8.93
N ALA A 65 -3.48 6.20 -10.10
CA ALA A 65 -3.04 5.16 -11.04
C ALA A 65 -1.68 5.47 -11.68
N VAL A 66 -1.39 6.76 -11.97
CA VAL A 66 -0.18 7.16 -12.70
C VAL A 66 0.98 7.61 -11.82
N ARG A 67 0.72 8.03 -10.57
CA ARG A 67 1.76 8.49 -9.65
C ARG A 67 2.62 7.32 -9.17
N LEU A 68 3.92 7.58 -9.01
CA LEU A 68 4.82 6.69 -8.30
C LEU A 68 4.40 6.63 -6.82
N GLN A 69 3.94 5.47 -6.36
CA GLN A 69 3.73 5.23 -4.94
C GLN A 69 5.09 4.90 -4.31
N LEU A 70 5.65 5.83 -3.57
CA LEU A 70 6.77 5.51 -2.68
C LEU A 70 6.20 4.72 -1.50
N PRO A 71 6.70 3.49 -1.22
CA PRO A 71 6.14 2.68 -0.14
C PRO A 71 6.30 3.41 1.20
N ALA A 72 5.19 3.60 1.92
CA ALA A 72 5.13 4.21 3.24
C ALA A 72 6.02 3.52 4.30
N ASN A 73 6.49 2.29 4.03
CA ASN A 73 7.41 1.54 4.89
C ASN A 73 8.86 2.03 4.89
N ALA A 74 9.25 2.98 4.03
CA ALA A 74 10.59 3.58 4.10
C ALA A 74 10.78 4.51 5.31
N ALA A 75 9.70 5.05 5.88
CA ALA A 75 9.75 6.01 6.98
C ALA A 75 9.82 5.37 8.39
N VAL A 76 9.56 4.06 8.52
CA VAL A 76 9.49 3.39 9.83
C VAL A 76 10.84 2.76 10.25
N ASN A 77 11.77 2.52 9.32
CA ASN A 77 13.04 1.85 9.63
C ASN A 77 14.22 2.78 9.97
N THR A 78 14.05 4.10 9.90
CA THR A 78 15.14 5.06 10.17
C THR A 78 15.21 5.53 11.63
N ALA A 79 14.21 5.22 12.45
CA ALA A 79 14.17 5.64 13.86
C ALA A 79 14.72 4.60 14.86
N THR A 80 14.99 3.36 14.44
CA THR A 80 15.31 2.25 15.37
C THR A 80 16.80 1.82 15.35
N GLY A 81 17.68 2.53 14.63
CA GLY A 81 19.07 2.12 14.42
C GLY A 81 20.15 2.85 15.23
N ALA A 82 19.79 3.83 16.07
CA ALA A 82 20.76 4.67 16.77
C ALA A 82 20.61 4.58 18.28
N THR A 83 20.84 3.40 18.87
CA THR A 83 21.39 3.22 20.24
C THR A 83 21.57 1.74 20.54
N ALA A 84 22.84 1.31 20.55
CA ALA A 84 23.45 0.30 21.44
C ALA A 84 24.56 -0.48 20.72
N ALA A 85 25.72 0.15 20.66
CA ALA A 85 26.98 -0.58 20.66
C ALA A 85 27.22 -1.07 22.11
N ALA A 86 27.31 -2.38 22.33
CA ALA A 86 28.20 -3.02 23.29
C ALA A 86 27.97 -4.54 23.36
N ALA A 87 29.03 -5.30 23.03
CA ALA A 87 29.41 -6.60 23.62
C ALA A 87 28.48 -7.82 23.31
N SER A 88 28.93 -9.01 22.89
CA SER A 88 30.22 -9.68 22.96
C SER A 88 30.26 -10.83 21.94
N THR A 89 31.40 -11.04 21.29
CA THR A 89 31.76 -12.30 20.63
C THR A 89 32.55 -13.19 21.59
N SER A 90 32.12 -14.46 21.68
CA SER A 90 32.88 -15.70 21.97
C SER A 90 33.78 -15.80 23.21
N SER A 91 33.56 -16.81 24.08
CA SER A 91 34.66 -17.71 24.51
C SER A 91 34.19 -18.95 25.30
N LEU A 92 34.92 -20.03 25.04
CA LEU A 92 35.03 -21.38 25.62
C LEU A 92 34.76 -21.58 27.14
N ALA A 93 34.19 -22.76 27.40
CA ALA A 93 34.50 -23.77 28.43
C ALA A 93 34.69 -23.35 29.90
N SER A 94 33.86 -23.94 30.80
CA SER A 94 34.37 -24.79 31.89
C SER A 94 33.26 -25.58 32.59
N VAL A 95 33.56 -26.85 32.82
CA VAL A 95 32.81 -27.87 33.58
C VAL A 95 32.83 -27.56 35.08
N LYS A 96 31.73 -27.85 35.79
CA LYS A 96 31.74 -28.28 37.20
C LYS A 96 30.45 -29.08 37.50
N THR A 97 30.48 -30.40 37.38
CA THR A 97 30.47 -31.42 38.45
C THR A 97 29.43 -31.21 39.56
N SER A 98 28.66 -32.29 39.79
CA SER A 98 28.13 -32.76 41.08
C SER A 98 26.87 -32.06 41.62
N ASP A 99 25.83 -32.72 42.12
CA ASP A 99 25.54 -34.13 42.43
C ASP A 99 24.02 -34.26 42.68
N ASN A 100 23.54 -35.52 42.68
CA ASN A 100 22.44 -36.07 43.49
C ASN A 100 21.07 -36.35 42.81
N GLU A 101 21.05 -37.47 42.08
CA GLU A 101 20.35 -38.74 42.41
C GLU A 101 18.90 -38.77 42.98
N SER A 102 18.20 -39.83 42.53
CA SER A 102 16.96 -40.50 43.00
C SER A 102 15.64 -40.01 42.39
N ALA A 103 15.03 -40.67 41.39
CA ALA A 103 14.49 -42.03 41.28
C ALA A 103 13.18 -42.28 42.06
N HIS A 104 12.05 -42.29 41.34
CA HIS A 104 10.92 -43.24 41.48
C HIS A 104 9.90 -42.90 40.37
N GLU A 105 9.83 -43.58 39.23
CA GLU A 105 9.26 -44.91 38.97
C GLU A 105 7.77 -45.08 39.41
N ARG A 106 6.93 -45.33 38.38
CA ARG A 106 5.64 -46.08 38.32
C ARG A 106 4.32 -45.30 38.44
N GLY A 107 3.43 -45.58 37.49
CA GLY A 107 2.00 -45.27 37.61
C GLY A 107 1.22 -45.29 36.31
N ALA A 108 1.22 -46.43 35.61
CA ALA A 108 0.22 -46.72 34.58
C ALA A 108 -1.09 -47.19 35.24
N ALA A 109 -2.21 -46.63 34.81
CA ALA A 109 -3.52 -47.30 34.66
C ALA A 109 -4.42 -46.38 33.83
#